data_AF-A0A950J8W8-F1
#
_entry.id   AF-A0A950J8W8-F1
#
_cell.length_a   1.000
_cell.length_b   1.000
_cell.length_c   1.000
_cell.angle_alpha   90.00
_cell.angle_beta   90.00
_cell.angle_gamma   90.00
#
_symmetry.space_group_name_H-M   'P 1'
#
loop_
_entity.id
_entity.type
_entity.pdbx_description
1 polymer ?
#
loop_
_entity_poly.entity_id
_entity_poly.type
_entity_poly.pdbx_seq_one_letter_code
_entity_poly.pdbx_strand_id
1 'polypeptide(L)'
;MSVLSRRKFVTISVGGASALCFAPAARATEQCVSSGLADFLPNSLTVDCASRRNFQAFRQNPDYLGLVGVINMSLVRGGLGTYQAGNLFLFPWLKPKGQALGPMRTWPAVLPANATLCVNSAPIPNANFALDEYYCRILLKAPWTYFIGFQLDQPYSADDARLAWLTNVDKLADGRGVGICWCGGNLNFAWFAGSSWIPENQTCSGHAWRRLIVTALNQASVGAC
;
A
#
# COMPACT_ATOMS: atom_id res chain seq x y z
N MET A 1 13.45 -9.84 41.26
CA MET A 1 12.02 -10.10 40.94
C MET A 1 11.20 -8.93 41.44
N SER A 2 10.16 -8.49 40.71
CA SER A 2 9.09 -7.58 41.16
C SER A 2 9.48 -6.11 41.48
N VAL A 3 8.72 -5.05 41.19
CA VAL A 3 7.58 -4.79 40.26
C VAL A 3 7.57 -3.28 39.94
N LEU A 4 7.17 -2.88 38.74
CA LEU A 4 6.92 -1.47 38.37
C LEU A 4 5.62 -0.94 39.01
N SER A 5 5.61 0.28 39.56
CA SER A 5 4.35 0.92 40.00
C SER A 5 4.31 2.44 39.88
N ARG A 6 3.46 2.91 38.95
CA ARG A 6 2.57 4.09 39.00
C ARG A 6 3.14 5.50 39.28
N ARG A 7 3.01 6.38 38.27
CA ARG A 7 2.36 7.73 38.25
C ARG A 7 2.89 8.49 37.01
N LYS A 8 2.13 9.31 36.26
CA LYS A 8 0.69 9.59 36.13
C LYS A 8 0.49 10.20 34.71
N PHE A 9 -0.69 10.06 34.11
CA PHE A 9 -1.05 10.63 32.79
C PHE A 9 -2.15 11.71 32.97
N VAL A 10 -2.15 12.75 32.12
CA VAL A 10 -3.20 13.81 31.94
C VAL A 10 -3.50 14.70 33.19
N THR A 11 -4.01 15.95 33.16
CA THR A 11 -4.59 16.87 32.14
C THR A 11 -4.47 18.33 32.65
N ILE A 12 -4.35 19.36 31.78
CA ILE A 12 -4.76 20.76 32.08
C ILE A 12 -5.43 21.35 30.83
N SER A 13 -6.45 22.21 31.02
CA SER A 13 -7.38 22.68 29.98
C SER A 13 -7.48 24.22 29.87
N VAL A 14 -7.65 24.71 28.62
CA VAL A 14 -8.46 25.87 28.16
C VAL A 14 -8.13 27.32 28.59
N GLY A 15 -7.80 28.16 27.58
CA GLY A 15 -8.00 29.63 27.49
C GLY A 15 -7.07 30.53 28.34
N GLY A 16 -6.52 31.68 27.91
CA GLY A 16 -6.53 32.49 26.67
C GLY A 16 -5.72 33.79 26.94
N ALA A 17 -5.52 34.77 26.04
CA ALA A 17 -5.79 34.92 24.60
C ALA A 17 -4.98 36.11 24.01
N SER A 18 -5.03 36.30 22.68
CA SER A 18 -4.70 37.53 21.91
C SER A 18 -3.32 38.21 22.01
N ALA A 19 -2.51 38.06 20.95
CA ALA A 19 -1.74 39.17 20.37
C ALA A 19 -1.52 38.91 18.86
N LEU A 20 -1.92 39.86 18.01
CA LEU A 20 -1.77 39.78 16.55
C LEU A 20 -0.39 40.28 16.11
N CYS A 21 0.37 39.41 15.43
CA CYS A 21 1.36 39.82 14.44
C CYS A 21 1.29 38.81 13.27
N PHE A 22 0.81 39.26 12.11
CA PHE A 22 0.83 38.46 10.89
C PHE A 22 2.28 38.36 10.38
N ALA A 23 3.04 37.38 10.91
CA ALA A 23 4.08 36.79 10.08
C ALA A 23 3.39 36.16 8.85
N PRO A 24 3.94 36.30 7.64
CA PRO A 24 3.54 35.41 6.56
C PRO A 24 3.76 33.99 7.07
N ALA A 25 2.72 33.16 7.06
CA ALA A 25 2.86 31.76 7.42
C ALA A 25 3.91 31.16 6.47
N ALA A 26 5.12 30.94 7.00
CA ALA A 26 6.13 30.20 6.28
C ALA A 26 5.47 28.87 5.93
N ARG A 27 5.26 28.62 4.62
CA ARG A 27 4.76 27.33 4.17
C ARG A 27 5.70 26.30 4.77
N ALA A 28 5.17 25.45 5.65
CA ALA A 28 5.91 24.30 6.12
C ALA A 28 6.32 23.54 4.86
N THR A 29 7.63 23.53 4.58
CA THR A 29 8.19 22.74 3.49
C THR A 29 7.86 21.30 3.81
N GLU A 30 6.97 20.68 3.02
CA GLU A 30 6.56 19.29 3.19
C GLU A 30 7.82 18.41 3.27
N GLN A 31 8.10 17.92 4.48
CA GLN A 31 9.43 17.44 4.82
C GLN A 31 9.55 15.99 4.39
N CYS A 32 9.99 15.77 3.14
CA CYS A 32 10.26 14.44 2.59
C CYS A 32 11.10 13.62 3.57
N VAL A 33 10.78 12.31 3.68
CA VAL A 33 11.32 11.45 4.73
C VAL A 33 12.83 11.37 4.63
N SER A 34 13.52 12.07 5.54
CA SER A 34 14.96 11.99 5.71
C SER A 34 15.37 10.82 6.63
N SER A 35 14.51 9.82 6.84
CA SER A 35 14.73 8.74 7.81
C SER A 35 15.56 7.59 7.23
N GLY A 36 16.82 7.86 6.90
CA GLY A 36 17.88 6.86 6.69
C GLY A 36 17.76 5.92 5.48
N LEU A 37 16.60 5.85 4.84
CA LEU A 37 16.45 5.36 3.48
C LEU A 37 16.95 6.45 2.54
N ALA A 38 17.83 6.09 1.61
CA ALA A 38 18.20 6.99 0.51
C ALA A 38 16.98 7.35 -0.33
N ASP A 39 17.10 8.39 -1.18
CA ASP A 39 16.12 8.72 -2.23
C ASP A 39 16.05 7.59 -3.27
N PHE A 40 15.45 6.48 -2.89
CA PHE A 40 15.25 5.33 -3.74
C PHE A 40 14.08 5.61 -4.67
N LEU A 41 14.37 5.73 -5.95
CA LEU A 41 13.41 5.78 -7.03
C LEU A 41 13.98 4.91 -8.17
N PRO A 42 13.50 3.67 -8.36
CA PRO A 42 14.04 2.79 -9.39
C PRO A 42 13.55 3.22 -10.77
N ASN A 43 14.35 2.99 -11.81
CA ASN A 43 13.96 3.31 -13.20
C ASN A 43 12.72 2.51 -13.68
N SER A 44 12.46 1.36 -13.07
CA SER A 44 11.35 0.48 -13.35
C SER A 44 11.04 -0.38 -12.13
N LEU A 45 9.78 -0.78 -11.94
CA LEU A 45 9.43 -1.84 -11.00
C LEU A 45 9.35 -3.20 -11.72
N THR A 46 9.72 -4.27 -11.03
CA THR A 46 9.47 -5.64 -11.46
C THR A 46 8.13 -6.14 -10.92
N VAL A 47 7.54 -7.16 -11.56
CA VAL A 47 6.29 -7.80 -11.10
C VAL A 47 6.43 -9.31 -11.19
N ASP A 48 6.41 -9.97 -10.04
CA ASP A 48 6.53 -11.41 -9.92
C ASP A 48 5.26 -12.18 -10.37
N CYS A 49 5.40 -13.49 -10.50
CA CYS A 49 4.33 -14.38 -10.97
C CYS A 49 3.17 -14.52 -9.97
N ALA A 50 3.40 -14.41 -8.66
CA ALA A 50 2.31 -14.44 -7.69
C ALA A 50 1.44 -13.18 -7.83
N SER A 51 2.06 -12.02 -7.98
CA SER A 51 1.40 -10.72 -8.20
C SER A 51 0.54 -10.70 -9.48
N ARG A 52 1.04 -11.28 -10.57
CA ARG A 52 0.29 -11.46 -11.83
C ARG A 52 -0.95 -12.38 -11.64
N ARG A 53 -0.78 -13.52 -10.97
CA ARG A 53 -1.88 -14.46 -10.65
C ARG A 53 -2.93 -13.85 -9.72
N ASN A 54 -2.50 -13.12 -8.68
CA ASN A 54 -3.40 -12.40 -7.78
C ASN A 54 -4.17 -11.30 -8.51
N PHE A 55 -3.53 -10.58 -9.45
CA PHE A 55 -4.21 -9.61 -10.30
C PHE A 55 -5.27 -10.28 -11.19
N GLN A 56 -4.97 -11.42 -11.81
CA GLN A 56 -5.94 -12.21 -12.57
C GLN A 56 -7.12 -12.69 -11.71
N ALA A 57 -6.84 -13.17 -10.49
CA ALA A 57 -7.85 -13.57 -9.52
C ALA A 57 -8.81 -12.41 -9.16
N PHE A 58 -8.26 -11.22 -8.91
CA PHE A 58 -9.03 -9.99 -8.73
C PHE A 58 -9.88 -9.67 -9.96
N ARG A 59 -9.32 -9.71 -11.17
CA ARG A 59 -10.05 -9.42 -12.42
C ARG A 59 -11.22 -10.35 -12.69
N GLN A 60 -11.14 -11.60 -12.25
CA GLN A 60 -12.20 -12.61 -12.33
C GLN A 60 -13.27 -12.43 -11.24
N ASN A 61 -12.93 -11.83 -10.09
CA ASN A 61 -13.82 -11.74 -8.92
C ASN A 61 -13.85 -10.31 -8.31
N PRO A 62 -14.01 -9.23 -9.11
CA PRO A 62 -13.73 -7.86 -8.67
C PRO A 62 -14.74 -7.31 -7.65
N ASP A 63 -15.90 -7.95 -7.51
CA ASP A 63 -16.91 -7.62 -6.48
C ASP A 63 -16.56 -8.17 -5.09
N TYR A 64 -15.71 -9.21 -5.05
CA TYR A 64 -15.40 -9.98 -3.85
C TYR A 64 -13.98 -9.75 -3.35
N LEU A 65 -13.06 -9.47 -4.29
CA LEU A 65 -11.67 -9.17 -4.02
C LEU A 65 -11.36 -7.70 -4.33
N GLY A 66 -10.54 -7.08 -3.49
CA GLY A 66 -9.67 -5.97 -3.88
C GLY A 66 -8.23 -6.46 -3.92
N LEU A 67 -7.29 -5.57 -4.24
CA LEU A 67 -5.86 -5.82 -4.07
C LEU A 67 -5.24 -4.80 -3.11
N VAL A 68 -4.20 -5.21 -2.39
CA VAL A 68 -3.21 -4.33 -1.78
C VAL A 68 -1.93 -4.46 -2.58
N GLY A 69 -1.37 -3.33 -3.00
CA GLY A 69 -0.04 -3.25 -3.58
C GLY A 69 0.97 -2.89 -2.50
N VAL A 70 2.10 -3.59 -2.47
CA VAL A 70 3.28 -3.17 -1.69
C VAL A 70 4.55 -3.29 -2.53
N ILE A 71 5.50 -2.39 -2.32
CA ILE A 71 6.72 -2.26 -3.12
C ILE A 71 7.89 -2.11 -2.18
N ASN A 72 8.86 -3.03 -2.23
CA ASN A 72 10.03 -2.91 -1.37
C ASN A 72 11.01 -1.85 -1.91
N MET A 73 11.36 -0.89 -1.07
CA MET A 73 12.35 0.18 -1.31
C MET A 73 13.80 -0.31 -1.14
N SER A 74 14.00 -1.52 -0.64
CA SER A 74 15.31 -2.11 -0.35
C SER A 74 15.30 -3.62 -0.64
N LEU A 75 16.47 -4.26 -0.60
CA LEU A 75 16.54 -5.72 -0.59
C LEU A 75 15.90 -6.23 0.70
N VAL A 76 14.87 -7.05 0.57
CA VAL A 76 14.11 -7.60 1.69
C VAL A 76 14.27 -9.11 1.74
N ARG A 77 14.65 -9.63 2.89
CA ARG A 77 14.60 -11.08 3.20
C ARG A 77 13.28 -11.38 3.88
N GLY A 78 12.49 -12.25 3.28
CA GLY A 78 11.22 -12.73 3.82
C GLY A 78 11.27 -14.21 4.20
N GLY A 79 10.15 -14.72 4.70
CA GLY A 79 10.01 -16.11 5.15
C GLY A 79 9.97 -17.16 4.03
N LEU A 80 9.80 -16.74 2.77
CA LEU A 80 9.69 -17.62 1.59
C LEU A 80 10.81 -17.40 0.56
N GLY A 81 11.60 -16.33 0.70
CA GLY A 81 12.58 -15.92 -0.30
C GLY A 81 13.24 -14.58 0.00
N THR A 82 14.08 -14.12 -0.93
CA THR A 82 14.69 -12.79 -0.91
C THR A 82 14.22 -12.00 -2.13
N TYR A 83 13.86 -10.74 -1.91
CA TYR A 83 13.27 -9.87 -2.90
C TYR A 83 14.15 -8.66 -3.15
N GLN A 84 14.42 -8.37 -4.43
CA GLN A 84 15.22 -7.21 -4.85
C GLN A 84 14.41 -5.93 -4.75
N ALA A 85 15.06 -4.82 -4.45
CA ALA A 85 14.42 -3.51 -4.34
C ALA A 85 13.71 -3.15 -5.66
N GLY A 86 12.50 -2.57 -5.56
CA GLY A 86 11.67 -2.24 -6.71
C GLY A 86 10.79 -3.40 -7.22
N ASN A 87 10.53 -4.46 -6.43
CA ASN A 87 9.50 -5.43 -6.80
C ASN A 87 8.12 -4.97 -6.31
N LEU A 88 7.17 -4.87 -7.22
CA LEU A 88 5.76 -4.67 -6.89
C LEU A 88 5.12 -6.02 -6.58
N PHE A 89 4.66 -6.14 -5.34
CA PHE A 89 3.81 -7.22 -4.87
C PHE A 89 2.34 -6.81 -4.93
N LEU A 90 1.48 -7.71 -5.39
CA LEU A 90 0.04 -7.51 -5.40
C LEU A 90 -0.63 -8.68 -4.68
N PHE A 91 -1.37 -8.39 -3.62
CA PHE A 91 -2.04 -9.39 -2.80
C PHE A 91 -3.55 -9.15 -2.72
N PRO A 92 -4.40 -10.19 -2.77
CA PRO A 92 -5.84 -10.02 -2.67
C PRO A 92 -6.27 -9.70 -1.24
N TRP A 93 -7.42 -9.04 -1.08
CA TRP A 93 -8.11 -8.92 0.21
C TRP A 93 -9.61 -9.05 0.02
N LEU A 94 -10.31 -9.56 1.05
CA LEU A 94 -11.74 -9.84 0.99
C LEU A 94 -12.58 -8.58 1.25
N LYS A 95 -13.37 -8.18 0.25
CA LYS A 95 -14.43 -7.18 0.38
C LYS A 95 -15.60 -7.73 1.20
N PRO A 96 -16.52 -6.89 1.71
CA PRO A 96 -17.69 -7.35 2.46
C PRO A 96 -18.50 -8.46 1.76
N LYS A 97 -18.70 -8.37 0.44
CA LYS A 97 -19.32 -9.44 -0.37
C LYS A 97 -18.52 -10.75 -0.34
N GLY A 98 -17.19 -10.70 -0.39
CA GLY A 98 -16.30 -11.86 -0.32
C GLY A 98 -16.25 -12.50 1.06
N GLN A 99 -16.27 -11.67 2.11
CA GLN A 99 -16.33 -12.09 3.51
C GLN A 99 -17.66 -12.82 3.82
N ALA A 100 -18.79 -12.31 3.29
CA ALA A 100 -20.11 -12.87 3.53
C ALA A 100 -20.30 -14.32 3.01
N LEU A 101 -19.50 -14.77 2.05
CA LEU A 101 -19.50 -16.17 1.60
C LEU A 101 -18.77 -17.13 2.57
N GLY A 102 -17.98 -16.60 3.50
CA GLY A 102 -17.33 -17.35 4.57
C GLY A 102 -16.52 -18.57 4.06
N PRO A 103 -16.54 -19.70 4.79
CA PRO A 103 -15.76 -20.89 4.42
C PRO A 103 -16.32 -21.64 3.20
N MET A 104 -17.50 -21.29 2.69
CA MET A 104 -18.12 -21.97 1.53
C MET A 104 -17.41 -21.66 0.21
N ARG A 105 -16.56 -20.62 0.17
CA ARG A 105 -15.83 -20.20 -1.03
C ARG A 105 -14.34 -20.06 -0.73
N THR A 106 -13.54 -20.98 -1.24
CA THR A 106 -12.08 -20.79 -1.32
C THR A 106 -11.76 -19.78 -2.41
N TRP A 107 -10.98 -18.76 -2.06
CA TRP A 107 -10.54 -17.73 -2.99
C TRP A 107 -9.08 -17.99 -3.40
N PRO A 108 -8.73 -17.87 -4.69
CA PRO A 108 -7.35 -18.03 -5.14
C PRO A 108 -6.49 -16.86 -4.66
N ALA A 109 -5.41 -17.18 -3.95
CA ALA A 109 -4.40 -16.25 -3.48
C ALA A 109 -3.05 -16.96 -3.38
N VAL A 110 -2.00 -16.27 -3.81
CA VAL A 110 -0.62 -16.78 -3.76
C VAL A 110 0.37 -15.74 -3.22
N LEU A 111 1.47 -16.21 -2.63
CA LEU A 111 2.65 -15.43 -2.26
C LEU A 111 3.82 -15.82 -3.17
N PRO A 112 4.74 -14.90 -3.49
CA PRO A 112 5.98 -15.26 -4.17
C PRO A 112 6.92 -16.00 -3.21
N ALA A 113 7.56 -17.05 -3.72
CA ALA A 113 8.79 -17.61 -3.15
C ALA A 113 10.02 -17.02 -3.86
N ASN A 114 9.89 -16.71 -5.15
CA ASN A 114 10.82 -15.86 -5.91
C ASN A 114 10.04 -15.18 -7.07
N ALA A 115 10.75 -14.65 -8.07
CA ALA A 115 10.11 -13.97 -9.21
C ALA A 115 9.19 -14.87 -10.06
N THR A 116 9.46 -16.18 -10.13
CA THR A 116 8.74 -17.16 -10.98
C THR A 116 7.91 -18.17 -10.19
N LEU A 117 8.32 -18.50 -8.95
CA LEU A 117 7.66 -19.48 -8.09
C LEU A 117 6.72 -18.82 -7.09
N CYS A 118 5.53 -19.39 -6.93
CA CYS A 118 4.52 -18.95 -5.99
C CYS A 118 3.98 -20.10 -5.13
N VAL A 119 3.55 -19.79 -3.90
CA VAL A 119 2.91 -20.72 -2.96
C VAL A 119 1.52 -20.21 -2.58
N ASN A 120 0.60 -21.10 -2.21
CA ASN A 120 -0.76 -20.70 -1.81
C ASN A 120 -0.75 -19.85 -0.53
N SER A 121 -1.61 -18.83 -0.46
CA SER A 121 -1.72 -17.89 0.66
C SER A 121 -3.16 -17.73 1.13
N ALA A 122 -3.66 -18.77 1.79
CA ALA A 122 -4.95 -18.75 2.49
C ALA A 122 -4.74 -18.85 4.01
N PRO A 123 -5.59 -18.23 4.84
CA PRO A 123 -6.75 -17.40 4.47
C PRO A 123 -6.35 -16.02 3.92
N ILE A 124 -7.26 -15.43 3.15
CA ILE A 124 -7.14 -14.04 2.69
C ILE A 124 -7.69 -13.11 3.79
N PRO A 125 -6.99 -12.02 4.18
CA PRO A 125 -7.47 -11.07 5.18
C PRO A 125 -8.60 -10.19 4.62
N ASN A 126 -9.28 -9.47 5.50
CA ASN A 126 -10.24 -8.42 5.16
C ASN A 126 -9.71 -7.03 5.54
N ALA A 127 -10.44 -5.99 5.14
CA ALA A 127 -10.11 -4.59 5.43
C ALA A 127 -10.20 -4.18 6.92
N ASN A 128 -10.40 -5.12 7.85
CA ASN A 128 -10.36 -4.85 9.30
C ASN A 128 -8.91 -4.77 9.84
N PHE A 129 -7.92 -5.04 8.99
CA PHE A 129 -6.50 -4.98 9.31
C PHE A 129 -5.79 -3.98 8.40
N ALA A 130 -4.65 -3.45 8.86
CA ALA A 130 -3.66 -2.83 8.00
C ALA A 130 -3.13 -3.89 7.02
N LEU A 131 -3.71 -3.91 5.81
CA LEU A 131 -3.49 -4.99 4.83
C LEU A 131 -2.02 -5.11 4.43
N ASP A 132 -1.37 -3.97 4.21
CA ASP A 132 0.06 -3.82 4.01
C ASP A 132 0.89 -4.42 5.16
N GLU A 133 0.57 -4.11 6.42
CA GLU A 133 1.25 -4.68 7.57
C GLU A 133 1.03 -6.20 7.66
N TYR A 134 -0.20 -6.68 7.45
CA TYR A 134 -0.51 -8.11 7.47
C TYR A 134 0.33 -8.86 6.43
N TYR A 135 0.33 -8.38 5.18
CA TYR A 135 1.08 -9.00 4.11
C TYR A 135 2.60 -8.92 4.32
N CYS A 136 3.13 -7.77 4.74
CA CYS A 136 4.56 -7.61 5.00
C CYS A 136 5.03 -8.40 6.24
N ARG A 137 4.42 -8.20 7.41
CA ARG A 137 4.89 -8.79 8.69
C ARG A 137 4.50 -10.25 8.87
N ILE A 138 3.29 -10.66 8.47
CA ILE A 138 2.77 -12.00 8.79
C ILE A 138 3.08 -12.98 7.67
N LEU A 139 2.80 -12.61 6.41
CA LEU A 139 2.94 -13.51 5.27
C LEU A 139 4.33 -13.47 4.64
N LEU A 140 4.83 -12.29 4.26
CA LEU A 140 6.20 -12.14 3.77
C LEU A 140 7.24 -12.26 4.89
N LYS A 141 6.87 -12.08 6.16
CA LYS A 141 7.78 -12.04 7.33
C LYS A 141 8.96 -11.06 7.15
N ALA A 142 8.62 -9.87 6.67
CA ALA A 142 9.53 -8.80 6.32
C ALA A 142 9.27 -7.52 7.15
N PRO A 143 10.29 -6.66 7.38
CA PRO A 143 10.07 -5.36 7.99
C PRO A 143 9.27 -4.45 7.05
N TRP A 144 7.99 -4.26 7.38
CA TRP A 144 7.02 -3.41 6.68
C TRP A 144 7.50 -1.97 6.39
N THR A 145 8.42 -1.43 7.20
CA THR A 145 9.04 -0.10 7.01
C THR A 145 9.86 0.01 5.71
N TYR A 146 10.21 -1.10 5.08
CA TYR A 146 10.85 -1.11 3.77
C TYR A 146 9.86 -1.07 2.60
N PHE A 147 8.56 -0.93 2.85
CA PHE A 147 7.55 -0.99 1.80
C PHE A 147 6.78 0.32 1.67
N ILE A 148 6.62 0.78 0.43
CA ILE A 148 5.54 1.67 0.00
C ILE A 148 4.33 0.77 -0.29
N GLY A 149 3.10 1.23 -0.06
CA GLY A 149 1.93 0.50 -0.49
C GLY A 149 0.79 1.41 -0.97
N PHE A 150 -0.31 0.77 -1.34
CA PHE A 150 -1.52 1.36 -1.88
C PHE A 150 -2.59 0.26 -1.99
N GLN A 151 -3.84 0.63 -2.26
CA GLN A 151 -4.91 -0.33 -2.55
C GLN A 151 -5.37 -0.20 -4.01
N LEU A 152 -5.85 -1.29 -4.59
CA LEU A 152 -6.55 -1.26 -5.87
C LEU A 152 -7.94 -1.85 -5.75
N ASP A 153 -8.84 -1.27 -6.54
CA ASP A 153 -10.21 -1.67 -6.69
C ASP A 153 -10.65 -1.56 -8.17
N GLN A 154 -11.92 -1.80 -8.43
CA GLN A 154 -12.62 -1.31 -9.62
C GLN A 154 -12.50 0.22 -9.69
N PRO A 155 -12.63 0.85 -10.86
CA PRO A 155 -12.66 2.30 -10.98
C PRO A 155 -13.68 2.93 -10.02
N TYR A 156 -13.24 3.96 -9.30
CA TYR A 156 -14.08 4.73 -8.39
C TYR A 156 -15.12 5.57 -9.15
N SER A 157 -16.15 6.04 -8.45
CA SER A 157 -17.12 6.96 -9.03
C SER A 157 -16.44 8.27 -9.46
N ALA A 158 -17.08 9.03 -10.36
CA ALA A 158 -16.55 10.30 -10.84
C ALA A 158 -16.41 11.36 -9.73
N ASP A 159 -17.20 11.26 -8.65
CA ASP A 159 -17.11 12.15 -7.50
C ASP A 159 -15.98 11.71 -6.54
N ASP A 160 -15.86 10.40 -6.26
CA ASP A 160 -14.75 9.85 -5.47
C ASP A 160 -13.40 10.12 -6.13
N ALA A 161 -13.31 9.96 -7.45
CA ALA A 161 -12.09 10.18 -8.23
C ALA A 161 -11.57 11.63 -8.23
N ARG A 162 -12.30 12.58 -7.61
CA ARG A 162 -11.80 13.95 -7.35
C ARG A 162 -10.94 14.06 -6.09
N LEU A 163 -10.93 13.03 -5.23
CA LEU A 163 -10.11 13.01 -4.03
C LEU A 163 -8.64 12.79 -4.40
N ALA A 164 -7.72 13.65 -3.93
CA ALA A 164 -6.31 13.62 -4.36
C ALA A 164 -5.59 12.28 -4.08
N TRP A 165 -6.07 11.50 -3.10
CA TRP A 165 -5.57 10.16 -2.77
C TRP A 165 -6.23 9.03 -3.55
N LEU A 166 -7.19 9.30 -4.44
CA LEU A 166 -7.76 8.35 -5.39
C LEU A 166 -7.30 8.68 -6.82
N THR A 167 -7.21 7.66 -7.67
CA THR A 167 -6.94 7.84 -9.10
C THR A 167 -7.54 6.69 -9.87
N ASN A 168 -8.32 6.99 -10.91
CA ASN A 168 -8.72 5.99 -11.90
C ASN A 168 -7.67 5.91 -13.00
N VAL A 169 -7.26 4.69 -13.34
CA VAL A 169 -6.51 4.39 -14.58
C VAL A 169 -7.52 3.78 -15.54
N ASP A 170 -7.82 4.45 -16.64
CA ASP A 170 -8.92 4.06 -17.54
C ASP A 170 -8.70 2.68 -18.20
N LYS A 171 -7.44 2.34 -18.49
CA LYS A 171 -7.07 1.12 -19.21
C LYS A 171 -5.66 0.65 -18.86
N LEU A 172 -5.54 -0.64 -18.53
CA LEU A 172 -4.28 -1.38 -18.50
C LEU A 172 -4.15 -2.29 -19.74
N ALA A 173 -3.12 -3.14 -19.79
CA ALA A 173 -2.83 -4.01 -20.94
C ALA A 173 -3.93 -5.04 -21.22
N ASP A 174 -4.68 -5.44 -20.20
CA ASP A 174 -5.89 -6.28 -20.32
C ASP A 174 -7.14 -5.53 -20.85
N GLY A 175 -7.00 -4.25 -21.19
CA GLY A 175 -8.09 -3.43 -21.72
C GLY A 175 -9.05 -2.84 -20.67
N ARG A 176 -8.85 -3.11 -19.37
CA ARG A 176 -9.79 -2.72 -18.31
C ARG A 176 -9.17 -1.69 -17.36
N GLY A 177 -9.98 -0.78 -16.85
CA GLY A 177 -9.54 0.21 -15.87
C GLY A 177 -9.40 -0.33 -14.45
N VAL A 178 -8.70 0.41 -13.58
CA VAL A 178 -8.62 0.17 -12.12
C VAL A 178 -8.75 1.47 -11.35
N GLY A 179 -9.33 1.40 -10.15
CA GLY A 179 -9.20 2.45 -9.14
C GLY A 179 -7.96 2.16 -8.30
N ILE A 180 -7.15 3.20 -8.03
CA ILE A 180 -6.03 3.16 -7.11
C ILE A 180 -6.30 4.10 -5.94
N CYS A 181 -6.27 3.58 -4.72
CA CYS A 181 -6.24 4.38 -3.51
C CYS A 181 -4.81 4.46 -3.00
N TRP A 182 -4.22 5.65 -3.04
CA TRP A 182 -2.85 5.94 -2.65
C TRP A 182 -2.65 6.01 -1.13
N CYS A 183 -3.68 5.73 -0.33
CA CYS A 183 -3.58 5.61 1.12
C CYS A 183 -2.96 4.28 1.54
N GLY A 184 -2.11 4.32 2.57
CA GLY A 184 -1.65 3.15 3.29
C GLY A 184 -2.69 2.60 4.26
N GLY A 185 -2.44 1.38 4.77
CA GLY A 185 -3.29 0.75 5.77
C GLY A 185 -2.95 1.13 7.21
N ASN A 186 -1.91 1.93 7.45
CA ASN A 186 -1.24 1.97 8.75
C ASN A 186 -1.05 3.38 9.36
N LEU A 187 -1.14 3.43 10.69
CA LEU A 187 -1.07 4.63 11.55
C LEU A 187 0.34 4.88 12.13
N ASN A 188 1.39 4.40 11.48
CA ASN A 188 2.78 4.69 11.87
C ASN A 188 3.52 5.41 10.75
N PHE A 189 4.25 6.45 11.15
CA PHE A 189 4.86 7.47 10.30
C PHE A 189 5.92 6.91 9.32
N ALA A 190 6.13 7.67 8.25
CA ALA A 190 7.13 7.49 7.17
C ALA A 190 6.73 6.64 5.94
N TRP A 191 5.54 6.88 5.37
CA TRP A 191 5.38 6.84 3.91
C TRP A 191 5.52 8.26 3.37
N PHE A 192 6.03 8.46 2.15
CA PHE A 192 6.35 9.76 1.51
C PHE A 192 6.18 11.02 2.38
N ALA A 193 7.27 11.56 2.94
CA ALA A 193 7.26 12.72 3.85
C ALA A 193 6.62 12.52 5.25
N GLY A 194 6.30 11.29 5.66
CA GLY A 194 5.52 11.04 6.86
C GLY A 194 4.01 11.16 6.62
N SER A 195 3.61 11.26 5.35
CA SER A 195 2.23 11.20 4.88
C SER A 195 1.63 9.80 5.04
N SER A 196 0.31 9.74 5.20
CA SER A 196 -0.48 8.49 5.13
C SER A 196 -0.83 8.08 3.68
N TRP A 197 -0.46 8.89 2.69
CA TRP A 197 -0.76 8.67 1.26
C TRP A 197 0.38 9.15 0.35
N ILE A 198 0.50 8.55 -0.83
CA ILE A 198 1.47 9.01 -1.86
C ILE A 198 0.95 10.34 -2.46
N PRO A 199 1.65 11.47 -2.30
CA PRO A 199 1.17 12.75 -2.80
C PRO A 199 1.12 12.79 -4.33
N GLU A 200 0.23 13.61 -4.87
CA GLU A 200 0.07 13.81 -6.33
C GLU A 200 1.11 14.77 -6.91
N ASN A 201 1.58 15.71 -6.09
CA ASN A 201 2.53 16.75 -6.47
C ASN A 201 3.98 16.23 -6.55
N GLN A 202 4.90 17.10 -6.97
CA GLN A 202 6.32 16.75 -7.13
C GLN A 202 7.13 16.79 -5.84
N THR A 203 6.58 17.29 -4.71
CA THR A 203 7.39 17.69 -3.55
C THR A 203 8.28 16.57 -3.02
N CYS A 204 7.84 15.31 -3.10
CA CYS A 204 8.64 14.14 -2.74
C CYS A 204 8.62 13.02 -3.80
N SER A 205 8.81 13.33 -5.08
CA SER A 205 8.77 12.33 -6.19
C SER A 205 7.45 11.54 -6.32
N GLY A 206 6.36 11.99 -5.70
CA GLY A 206 5.06 11.29 -5.65
C GLY A 206 4.52 10.97 -7.04
N HIS A 207 4.52 11.95 -7.95
CA HIS A 207 4.15 11.75 -9.36
C HIS A 207 5.01 10.67 -10.07
N ALA A 208 6.32 10.60 -9.79
CA ALA A 208 7.19 9.58 -10.39
C ALA A 208 6.87 8.18 -9.87
N TRP A 209 6.61 8.06 -8.56
CA TRP A 209 6.17 6.81 -7.95
C TRP A 209 4.79 6.35 -8.45
N ARG A 210 3.80 7.26 -8.51
CA ARG A 210 2.49 6.95 -9.12
C ARG A 210 2.66 6.44 -10.56
N ARG A 211 3.51 7.07 -11.38
CA ARG A 211 3.81 6.64 -12.75
C ARG A 211 4.47 5.25 -12.83
N LEU A 212 5.47 4.98 -11.97
CA LEU A 212 6.12 3.67 -11.89
C LEU A 212 5.12 2.58 -11.50
N ILE A 213 4.25 2.86 -10.53
CA ILE A 213 3.20 1.95 -10.07
C ILE A 213 2.22 1.64 -11.19
N VAL A 214 1.66 2.65 -11.86
CA VAL A 214 0.75 2.43 -13.01
C VAL A 214 1.43 1.62 -14.12
N THR A 215 2.72 1.88 -14.39
CA THR A 215 3.50 1.10 -15.37
C THR A 215 3.65 -0.37 -14.96
N ALA A 216 3.87 -0.64 -13.67
CA ALA A 216 3.96 -2.00 -13.12
C ALA A 216 2.61 -2.72 -13.10
N LEU A 217 1.52 -2.02 -12.77
CA LEU A 217 0.16 -2.56 -12.87
C LEU A 217 -0.21 -2.92 -14.31
N ASN A 218 0.26 -2.13 -15.28
CA ASN A 218 0.13 -2.46 -16.69
C ASN A 218 0.82 -3.80 -17.02
N GLN A 219 2.03 -4.03 -16.52
CA GLN A 219 2.73 -5.33 -16.65
C GLN A 219 1.99 -6.47 -15.92
N ALA A 220 1.47 -6.23 -14.71
CA ALA A 220 0.72 -7.21 -13.92
C ALA A 220 -0.54 -7.69 -14.63
N SER A 221 -1.25 -6.76 -15.29
CA SER A 221 -2.52 -7.03 -15.97
C SER A 221 -2.43 -7.98 -17.16
N VAL A 222 -1.23 -8.16 -17.75
CA VAL A 222 -0.99 -9.14 -18.83
C VAL A 222 -1.31 -10.57 -18.39
N GLY A 223 -1.20 -10.89 -17.09
CA GLY A 223 -1.57 -12.19 -16.51
C GLY A 223 -0.65 -13.37 -16.86
N ALA A 224 0.16 -13.26 -17.92
CA ALA A 224 1.19 -14.24 -18.26
C ALA A 224 2.35 -14.21 -17.25
N CYS A 225 2.76 -15.39 -16.79
CA CYS A 225 3.86 -15.67 -15.87
C CYS A 225 5.02 -16.32 -16.63
#